data_AF-A0A7Y3NGH4-F1
#
_entry.id   AF-A0A7Y3NGH4-F1
#
_cell.length_a   1.000
_cell.length_b   1.000
_cell.length_c   1.000
_cell.angle_alpha   90.00
_cell.angle_beta   90.00
_cell.angle_gamma   90.00
#
_symmetry.space_group_name_H-M   'P 1'
#
loop_
_entity.id
_entity.type
_entity.pdbx_description
1 polymer ?
#
loop_
_entity_poly.entity_id
_entity_poly.type
_entity_poly.pdbx_seq_one_letter_code
_entity_poly.pdbx_strand_id
1 'polypeptide(L)'
;MNPALLVTVAGPFLGAGGWFSQTMWLFWVGVAICVVTLFLNMASGVMRLPVLPVLFMAIAAWLLNPWYLGLGAGLIAWTALEAVGEVIGLRKERRL
;
A
#
# COMPACT_ATOMS: atom_id res chain seq x y z
N MET A 1 2.49 19.59 -2.93
CA MET A 1 1.93 18.21 -2.95
C MET A 1 1.60 17.83 -1.52
N ASN A 2 0.48 17.13 -1.27
CA ASN A 2 0.12 16.70 0.07
C ASN A 2 1.18 15.69 0.56
N PRO A 3 1.95 15.98 1.63
CA PRO A 3 3.06 15.10 2.07
C PRO A 3 2.59 13.69 2.42
N ALA A 4 1.33 13.53 2.86
CA ALA A 4 0.72 12.23 3.08
C ALA A 4 0.68 11.38 1.80
N LEU A 5 0.29 11.99 0.68
CA LEU A 5 0.15 11.30 -0.60
C LEU A 5 1.50 10.84 -1.17
N LEU A 6 2.57 11.59 -0.89
CA LEU A 6 3.93 11.18 -1.24
C LEU A 6 4.32 9.89 -0.51
N VAL A 7 3.96 9.76 0.76
CA VAL A 7 4.21 8.57 1.57
C VAL A 7 3.33 7.40 1.13
N THR A 8 2.04 7.64 0.85
CA THR A 8 1.09 6.63 0.36
C THR A 8 1.52 6.05 -0.99
N VAL A 9 2.09 6.88 -1.87
CA VAL A 9 2.55 6.46 -3.21
C VAL A 9 3.95 5.84 -3.18
N ALA A 10 4.85 6.30 -2.30
CA ALA A 10 6.24 5.81 -2.25
C ALA A 10 6.32 4.32 -1.95
N GLY A 11 5.52 3.81 -1.01
CA GLY A 11 5.50 2.39 -0.64
C GLY A 11 5.20 1.46 -1.82
N PRO A 12 4.06 1.65 -2.52
CA PRO A 12 3.72 0.88 -3.70
C PRO A 12 4.74 0.95 -4.84
N PHE A 13 5.29 2.14 -5.13
CA PHE A 13 6.27 2.30 -6.20
C PHE A 13 7.59 1.59 -5.87
N LEU A 14 8.09 1.71 -4.63
CA LEU A 14 9.30 1.02 -4.19
C LEU A 14 9.08 -0.50 -4.10
N GLY A 15 7.91 -0.93 -3.60
CA GLY A 15 7.54 -2.33 -3.51
C GLY A 15 7.42 -3.00 -4.87
N ALA A 16 6.66 -2.41 -5.78
CA ALA A 16 6.53 -2.89 -7.16
C ALA A 16 7.88 -2.83 -7.90
N GLY A 17 8.63 -1.73 -7.74
CA GLY A 17 9.97 -1.59 -8.33
C GLY A 17 10.94 -2.67 -7.86
N GLY A 18 10.94 -2.99 -6.56
CA GLY A 18 11.73 -4.09 -5.99
C GLY A 18 11.32 -5.46 -6.51
N TRP A 19 10.03 -5.69 -6.73
CA TRP A 19 9.53 -6.92 -7.32
C TRP A 19 10.00 -7.11 -8.77
N PHE A 20 9.80 -6.11 -9.64
CA PHE A 20 10.16 -6.20 -11.06
C PHE A 20 11.68 -6.24 -11.31
N SER A 21 12.46 -5.57 -10.46
CA SER A 21 13.93 -5.62 -10.51
C SER A 21 14.52 -6.85 -9.82
N GLN A 22 13.69 -7.76 -9.29
CA GLN A 22 14.09 -8.90 -8.46
C GLN A 22 14.97 -8.54 -7.25
N THR A 23 14.86 -7.29 -6.79
CA THR A 23 15.65 -6.74 -5.69
C THR A 23 14.84 -6.86 -4.40
N MET A 24 15.01 -7.99 -3.70
CA MET A 24 14.18 -8.35 -2.54
C MET A 24 14.24 -7.35 -1.38
N TRP A 25 15.39 -6.72 -1.13
CA TRP A 25 15.49 -5.71 -0.07
C TRP A 25 14.63 -4.47 -0.39
N LEU A 26 14.58 -4.06 -1.67
CA LEU A 26 13.80 -2.91 -2.11
C LEU A 26 12.30 -3.20 -2.02
N PHE A 27 11.89 -4.44 -2.34
CA PHE A 27 10.52 -4.91 -2.15
C PHE A 27 10.09 -4.76 -0.68
N TRP A 28 10.89 -5.27 0.25
CA TRP A 28 10.57 -5.21 1.68
C TRP A 28 10.62 -3.81 2.27
N VAL A 29 11.48 -2.92 1.75
CA VAL A 29 11.44 -1.49 2.09
C VAL A 29 10.11 -0.87 1.66
N GLY A 30 9.63 -1.19 0.45
CA GLY A 30 8.31 -0.77 -0.02
C GLY A 30 7.18 -1.30 0.86
N VAL A 31 7.21 -2.59 1.21
CA VAL A 31 6.25 -3.21 2.15
C VAL A 31 6.27 -2.50 3.51
N ALA A 32 7.45 -2.21 4.06
CA ALA A 32 7.58 -1.51 5.35
C ALA A 32 6.94 -0.12 5.32
N ILE A 33 7.11 0.62 4.23
CA ILE A 33 6.44 1.92 4.03
C ILE A 33 4.92 1.73 3.98
N CYS A 34 4.42 0.74 3.24
CA CYS A 34 2.99 0.43 3.21
C CYS A 34 2.42 0.07 4.59
N VAL A 35 3.18 -0.65 5.43
CA VAL A 35 2.78 -0.95 6.82
C VAL A 35 2.67 0.33 7.64
N VAL A 36 3.64 1.24 7.52
CA VAL A 36 3.61 2.53 8.22
C VAL A 36 2.42 3.36 7.74
N THR A 37 2.15 3.41 6.43
CA THR A 37 0.98 4.10 5.88
C THR A 37 -0.32 3.54 6.43
N LEU A 38 -0.47 2.21 6.45
CA LEU A 38 -1.65 1.56 7.04
C LEU A 38 -1.82 1.93 8.51
N PHE A 39 -0.72 1.91 9.28
CA PHE A 39 -0.74 2.29 10.68
C PHE A 39 -1.16 3.76 10.88
N LEU A 40 -0.65 4.68 10.06
CA LEU A 40 -1.04 6.09 10.08
C LEU A 40 -2.51 6.29 9.68
N ASN A 41 -3.02 5.52 8.72
CA ASN A 41 -4.43 5.55 8.30
C ASN A 41 -5.37 5.03 9.40
N MET A 42 -4.93 4.03 10.17
CA MET A 42 -5.64 3.58 11.36
C MET A 42 -5.58 4.61 12.50
N ALA A 43 -4.40 5.17 12.77
CA ALA A 43 -4.20 6.14 13.85
C ALA A 43 -4.94 7.47 13.61
N SER A 44 -5.04 7.90 12.35
CA SER A 44 -5.81 9.10 11.94
C SER A 44 -7.32 8.88 11.90
N GLY A 45 -7.80 7.65 12.07
CA GLY A 45 -9.21 7.31 12.03
C GLY A 45 -9.82 7.32 10.62
N VAL A 46 -9.01 7.50 9.57
CA VAL A 46 -9.43 7.33 8.16
C VAL A 46 -9.93 5.90 7.94
N MET A 47 -9.28 4.92 8.59
CA MET A 47 -9.68 3.52 8.55
C MET A 47 -9.93 2.98 9.96
N ARG A 48 -11.17 2.56 10.26
CA ARG A 48 -11.54 2.01 11.58
C ARG A 48 -11.03 0.58 11.80
N LEU A 49 -11.07 -0.25 10.76
CA LEU A 49 -10.63 -1.64 10.80
C LEU A 49 -9.93 -1.99 9.48
N PRO A 50 -8.72 -2.59 9.51
CA PRO A 50 -7.95 -2.92 8.31
C PRO A 50 -8.43 -4.20 7.62
N VAL A 51 -9.75 -4.44 7.54
CA VAL A 51 -10.31 -5.69 7.01
C VAL A 51 -9.95 -5.88 5.54
N LEU A 52 -10.09 -4.83 4.74
CA LEU A 52 -9.76 -4.87 3.31
C LEU A 52 -8.27 -5.11 3.06
N PRO A 53 -7.32 -4.38 3.69
CA PRO A 53 -5.90 -4.68 3.56
C PRO A 53 -5.57 -6.14 3.95
N VAL A 54 -6.13 -6.62 5.06
CA VAL A 54 -5.90 -8.00 5.52
C VAL A 54 -6.45 -9.04 4.52
N LEU A 55 -7.61 -8.80 3.91
CA LEU A 55 -8.16 -9.67 2.86
C LEU A 55 -7.24 -9.71 1.64
N PHE A 56 -6.72 -8.57 1.19
CA PHE A 56 -5.77 -8.50 0.08
C PHE A 56 -4.49 -9.28 0.39
N MET A 57 -3.95 -9.14 1.61
CA MET A 57 -2.80 -9.89 2.07
C MET A 57 -3.08 -11.40 2.10
N ALA A 58 -4.22 -11.83 2.63
CA ALA A 58 -4.59 -13.24 2.74
C ALA A 58 -4.79 -13.90 1.36
N ILE A 59 -5.49 -13.22 0.45
CA ILE A 59 -5.70 -13.70 -0.93
C ILE A 59 -4.36 -13.80 -1.66
N ALA A 60 -3.51 -12.76 -1.57
CA ALA A 60 -2.21 -12.78 -2.23
C ALA A 60 -1.26 -13.82 -1.64
N ALA A 61 -1.27 -14.04 -0.31
CA ALA A 61 -0.51 -15.09 0.35
C ALA A 61 -0.94 -16.50 -0.06
N TRP A 62 -2.22 -16.69 -0.41
CA TRP A 62 -2.71 -17.95 -0.93
C TRP A 62 -2.32 -18.18 -2.40
N LEU A 63 -2.27 -17.11 -3.20
CA LEU A 63 -1.96 -17.18 -4.64
C LEU A 63 -0.45 -17.24 -4.95
N LEU A 64 0.41 -16.72 -4.08
CA LEU A 64 1.83 -16.60 -4.32
C LEU A 64 2.64 -17.53 -3.41
N ASN A 65 3.57 -18.29 -4.00
CA ASN A 65 4.53 -19.11 -3.27
C ASN A 65 5.94 -18.53 -3.51
N PRO A 66 6.68 -18.13 -2.47
CA PRO A 66 6.37 -18.26 -1.04
C PRO A 66 5.31 -17.30 -0.49
N TRP A 67 4.54 -17.78 0.48
CA TRP A 67 3.39 -17.06 1.07
C TRP A 67 3.73 -15.67 1.63
N TYR A 68 4.94 -15.50 2.18
CA TYR A 68 5.38 -14.23 2.76
C TYR A 68 5.53 -13.14 1.69
N LEU A 69 5.89 -13.51 0.45
CA LEU A 69 5.92 -12.57 -0.68
C LEU A 69 4.51 -12.17 -1.07
N GLY A 70 3.56 -13.10 -0.98
CA GLY A 70 2.14 -12.82 -1.17
C GLY A 70 1.60 -11.81 -0.16
N LEU A 71 1.95 -11.93 1.13
CA LEU A 71 1.57 -10.93 2.13
C LEU A 71 2.05 -9.52 1.77
N GLY A 72 3.33 -9.39 1.38
CA GLY A 72 3.90 -8.11 0.98
C GLY A 72 3.23 -7.55 -0.29
N ALA A 73 3.02 -8.40 -1.31
CA ALA A 73 2.40 -8.01 -2.57
C ALA A 73 0.93 -7.60 -2.38
N GLY A 74 0.18 -8.30 -1.54
CA GLY A 74 -1.21 -7.96 -1.20
C GLY A 74 -1.30 -6.60 -0.50
N LEU A 75 -0.40 -6.33 0.45
CA LEU A 75 -0.33 -5.03 1.12
C LEU A 75 0.04 -3.90 0.14
N ILE A 76 1.02 -4.12 -0.74
CA ILE A 76 1.39 -3.17 -1.80
C ILE A 76 0.20 -2.88 -2.72
N ALA A 77 -0.53 -3.91 -3.15
CA ALA A 77 -1.68 -3.75 -4.02
C ALA A 77 -2.81 -2.94 -3.37
N TRP A 78 -3.12 -3.22 -2.10
CA TRP A 78 -4.10 -2.43 -1.35
C TRP A 78 -3.66 -0.97 -1.20
N THR A 79 -2.42 -0.73 -0.80
CA THR A 79 -1.89 0.63 -0.57
C THR A 79 -1.85 1.42 -1.89
N ALA A 80 -1.62 0.76 -3.02
CA ALA A 80 -1.74 1.38 -4.34
C ALA A 80 -3.18 1.84 -4.64
N LEU A 81 -4.19 1.02 -4.28
CA LEU A 81 -5.60 1.40 -4.45
C LEU A 81 -5.99 2.58 -3.55
N GLU A 82 -5.50 2.62 -2.31
CA GLU A 82 -5.67 3.78 -1.43
C GLU A 82 -5.08 5.05 -2.03
N ALA A 83 -3.85 4.98 -2.51
CA ALA A 83 -3.19 6.11 -3.17
C ALA A 83 -4.02 6.65 -4.36
N VAL A 84 -4.60 5.76 -5.16
CA VAL A 84 -5.50 6.14 -6.27
C VAL A 84 -6.77 6.81 -5.73
N GLY A 85 -7.37 6.27 -4.68
CA GLY A 85 -8.54 6.85 -4.02
C GLY A 85 -8.28 8.27 -3.48
N GLU A 86 -7.13 8.48 -2.84
CA GLU A 86 -6.69 9.79 -2.34
C GLU A 86 -6.51 10.81 -3.48
N VAL A 87 -5.87 10.41 -4.59
CA VAL A 87 -5.69 11.28 -5.77
C VAL A 87 -7.03 11.71 -6.35
N ILE A 88 -7.99 10.79 -6.46
CA ILE A 88 -9.34 11.10 -6.97
C ILE A 88 -10.07 12.04 -6.01
N GLY A 89 -9.99 11.79 -4.70
CA GLY A 89 -10.58 12.64 -3.65
C GLY A 89 -10.08 14.09 -3.74
N LEU A 90 -8.76 14.29 -3.79
CA LEU A 90 -8.15 15.62 -3.91
C LEU A 90 -8.53 16.33 -5.21
N ARG A 91 -8.74 15.59 -6.31
CA ARG A 91 -9.19 16.18 -7.57
C ARG A 91 -10.63 16.66 -7.51
N LYS A 92 -11.48 16.01 -6.70
CA LYS A 92 -12.87 16.41 -6.47
C LYS A 92 -12.94 17.69 -5.62
N GLU A 93 -12.12 17.80 -4.58
CA GLU A 93 -12.08 18.99 -3.71
C GLU A 93 -11.62 20.25 -4.45
N ARG A 94 -10.69 20.16 -5.41
CA ARG A 94 -10.26 21.34 -6.20
C ARG A 94 -11.29 21.85 -7.22
N ARG A 95 -12.38 21.11 -7.45
CA ARG A 95 -13.45 21.48 -8.40
C ARG A 95 -14.66 22.11 -7.72
N LEU A 96 -14.70 22.11 -6.39
CA LEU A 96 -15.69 22.80 -5.57
C LEU A 96 -15.12 24.14 -5.11
#